data_AF-A0A836QK95-F1
#
_entry.id   AF-A0A836QK95-F1
#
_cell.length_a   1.000
_cell.length_b   1.000
_cell.length_c   1.000
_cell.angle_alpha   90.00
_cell.angle_beta   90.00
_cell.angle_gamma   90.00
#
_symmetry.space_group_name_H-M   'P 1'
#
loop_
_entity.id
_entity.type
_entity.pdbx_description
1 polymer ?
#
loop_
_entity_poly.entity_id
_entity_poly.type
_entity_poly.pdbx_seq_one_letter_code
_entity_poly.pdbx_strand_id
1 'polypeptide(L)'
;MLRRLTAITLTLIVGLWGCSEKERIDELLSYHRTVQKFSEFTEGIQRYIILFDDPSSRVTASDLEKALALLDEFATAVGRVEKDLGGLDDSTLRHTHGLFVRAFPEARDLANDKKAIAEGNLRRQAQSIAIGLRRL
;
A
#
# COMPACT_ATOMS: atom_id res chain seq x y z
N MET A 1 -0.73 36.78 -10.31
CA MET A 1 0.04 35.88 -11.18
C MET A 1 0.33 34.59 -10.42
N LEU A 2 -0.42 33.51 -10.68
CA LEU A 2 0.13 32.16 -10.63
C LEU A 2 -0.70 31.30 -11.59
N ARG A 3 -0.09 31.03 -12.74
CA ARG A 3 -0.69 30.32 -13.87
C ARG A 3 -0.90 28.85 -13.50
N ARG A 4 -2.13 28.39 -13.72
CA ARG A 4 -2.49 27.10 -14.34
C ARG A 4 -1.75 25.87 -13.79
N LEU A 5 -2.39 25.21 -12.83
CA LEU A 5 -2.23 23.77 -12.62
C LEU A 5 -2.66 23.06 -13.90
N THR A 6 -1.68 22.67 -14.71
CA THR A 6 -1.85 21.76 -15.82
C THR A 6 -2.27 20.40 -15.26
N ALA A 7 -3.57 20.13 -15.32
CA ALA A 7 -4.09 18.78 -15.37
C ALA A 7 -3.35 18.06 -16.51
N ILE A 8 -2.57 17.04 -16.17
CA ILE A 8 -2.01 16.11 -17.15
C ILE A 8 -3.18 15.22 -17.58
N THR A 9 -3.99 15.72 -18.51
CA THR A 9 -4.89 14.88 -19.28
C THR A 9 -4.02 14.04 -20.20
N LEU A 10 -3.93 12.75 -19.90
CA LEU A 10 -3.28 11.74 -20.73
C LEU A 10 -4.13 11.57 -22.00
N THR A 11 -3.90 12.41 -23.01
CA THR A 11 -4.58 12.31 -24.30
C THR A 11 -3.95 11.16 -25.10
N LEU A 12 -4.51 9.96 -24.94
CA LEU A 12 -4.15 8.77 -25.71
C LEU A 12 -4.57 8.96 -27.18
N ILE A 13 -3.58 9.21 -28.04
CA ILE A 13 -3.74 9.20 -29.49
C ILE A 13 -3.97 7.75 -29.92
N VAL A 14 -5.24 7.39 -30.12
CA VAL A 14 -5.67 6.10 -30.67
C VAL A 14 -5.47 6.13 -32.18
N GLY A 15 -4.23 5.94 -32.62
CA GLY A 15 -3.87 5.78 -34.02
C GLY A 15 -2.96 4.56 -34.17
N LEU A 16 -3.49 3.48 -34.76
CA LEU A 16 -2.76 2.27 -35.16
C LEU A 16 -2.10 1.46 -34.02
N TRP A 17 -2.88 1.07 -33.02
CA TRP A 17 -2.44 0.12 -31.99
C TRP A 17 -2.88 -1.28 -32.42
N GLY A 18 -1.93 -2.17 -32.70
CA GLY A 18 -2.22 -3.59 -32.97
C GLY A 18 -2.99 -4.21 -31.80
N CYS A 19 -3.75 -5.29 -32.04
CA CYS A 19 -4.60 -5.91 -30.99
C CYS A 19 -3.83 -6.16 -29.68
N SER A 20 -2.55 -6.55 -29.77
CA SER A 20 -1.67 -6.78 -28.62
C SER A 20 -1.46 -5.53 -27.74
N GLU A 21 -1.38 -4.35 -28.34
CA GLU A 21 -1.14 -3.12 -27.58
C GLU A 21 -2.45 -2.57 -26.98
N LYS A 22 -3.59 -2.86 -27.61
CA LYS A 22 -4.91 -2.60 -27.02
C LYS A 22 -5.15 -3.47 -25.79
N GLU A 23 -4.89 -4.78 -25.88
CA GLU A 23 -5.02 -5.72 -24.77
C GLU A 23 -4.16 -5.29 -23.57
N ARG A 24 -2.91 -4.88 -23.84
CA ARG A 24 -1.99 -4.35 -22.83
C ARG A 24 -2.50 -3.07 -22.16
N ILE A 25 -3.07 -2.12 -22.92
CA ILE A 25 -3.67 -0.91 -22.34
C ILE A 25 -4.87 -1.28 -21.45
N ASP A 26 -5.73 -2.17 -21.92
CA ASP A 26 -6.93 -2.58 -21.17
C ASP A 26 -6.55 -3.28 -19.85
N GLU A 27 -5.49 -4.10 -19.85
CA GLU A 27 -4.90 -4.69 -18.64
C GLU A 27 -4.37 -3.60 -17.69
N LEU A 28 -3.56 -2.66 -18.18
CA LEU A 28 -3.01 -1.57 -17.38
C LEU A 28 -4.11 -0.70 -16.74
N LEU A 29 -5.19 -0.42 -17.50
CA LEU A 29 -6.34 0.33 -16.98
C LEU A 29 -7.09 -0.45 -15.91
N SER A 30 -7.25 -1.76 -16.09
CA SER A 30 -7.92 -2.64 -15.13
C SER A 30 -7.11 -2.75 -13.83
N TYR A 31 -5.80 -2.90 -13.95
CA TYR A 31 -4.88 -2.86 -12.82
C TYR A 31 -4.95 -1.51 -12.09
N HIS A 32 -4.86 -0.40 -12.82
CA HIS A 32 -4.90 0.95 -12.26
C HIS A 32 -6.17 1.18 -11.41
N ARG A 33 -7.35 0.83 -11.95
CA ARG A 33 -8.62 0.95 -11.22
C ARG A 33 -8.67 0.04 -9.98
N THR A 34 -8.00 -1.10 -10.02
CA THR A 34 -7.96 -2.03 -8.88
C THR A 34 -7.09 -1.47 -7.76
N VAL A 35 -5.87 -1.00 -8.09
CA VAL A 35 -4.97 -0.44 -7.08
C VAL A 35 -5.44 0.90 -6.52
N GLN A 36 -6.22 1.68 -7.27
CA GLN A 36 -6.84 2.91 -6.77
C GLN A 36 -7.70 2.69 -5.52
N LYS A 37 -8.34 1.51 -5.40
CA LYS A 37 -9.14 1.16 -4.21
C LYS A 37 -8.30 1.08 -2.94
N PHE A 38 -6.98 0.97 -3.06
CA PHE A 38 -6.09 0.90 -1.91
C PHE A 38 -5.83 2.25 -1.23
N SER A 39 -6.34 3.35 -1.79
CA SER A 39 -6.26 4.67 -1.13
C SER A 39 -6.84 4.65 0.29
N GLU A 40 -7.90 3.87 0.52
CA GLU A 40 -8.54 3.73 1.83
C GLU A 40 -7.57 3.17 2.90
N PHE A 41 -6.72 2.22 2.52
CA PHE A 41 -5.67 1.69 3.41
C PHE A 41 -4.63 2.76 3.72
N THR A 42 -4.21 3.54 2.71
CA THR A 42 -3.16 4.56 2.90
C THR A 42 -3.58 5.65 3.89
N GLU A 43 -4.86 6.05 3.89
CA GLU A 43 -5.40 7.00 4.87
C GLU A 43 -5.44 6.43 6.28
N GLY A 44 -5.82 5.16 6.43
CA GLY A 44 -5.76 4.45 7.71
C GLY A 44 -4.34 4.38 8.27
N ILE A 45 -3.38 4.03 7.40
CA ILE A 45 -1.96 3.90 7.75
C ILE A 45 -1.40 5.24 8.23
N GLN A 46 -1.66 6.32 7.49
CA GLN A 46 -1.20 7.66 7.88
C GLN A 46 -1.75 8.08 9.25
N ARG A 47 -3.01 7.76 9.56
CA ARG A 47 -3.59 8.04 10.88
C ARG A 47 -2.84 7.33 12.01
N TYR A 48 -2.50 6.06 11.84
CA TYR A 48 -1.72 5.32 12.86
C TYR A 48 -0.29 5.82 12.98
N ILE A 49 0.38 6.18 11.87
CA ILE A 49 1.70 6.79 11.92
C ILE A 49 1.67 8.08 12.75
N ILE A 50 0.71 8.98 12.47
CA ILE A 50 0.57 10.24 13.22
C ILE A 50 0.30 9.97 14.70
N LEU A 51 -0.63 9.06 15.01
CA LEU A 51 -0.95 8.69 16.39
C LEU A 51 0.29 8.15 17.13
N PHE A 52 1.03 7.24 16.50
CA PHE A 52 2.19 6.59 17.10
C PHE A 52 3.40 7.50 17.19
N ASP A 53 3.51 8.54 16.37
CA ASP A 53 4.56 9.54 16.44
C ASP A 53 4.33 10.57 17.53
N ASP A 54 3.07 10.95 17.78
CA ASP A 54 2.74 11.91 18.81
C ASP A 54 3.19 11.40 20.20
N PRO A 55 4.15 12.06 20.88
CA PRO A 55 4.63 11.64 22.19
C PRO A 55 3.62 11.92 23.32
N SER A 56 2.62 12.78 23.06
CA SER A 56 1.56 13.11 24.01
C SER A 56 0.36 12.16 23.91
N SER A 57 0.27 11.36 22.84
CA SER A 57 -0.83 10.44 22.63
C SER A 57 -0.76 9.24 23.58
N ARG A 58 -1.92 8.83 24.08
CA ARG A 58 -2.03 7.59 24.85
C ARG A 58 -2.26 6.42 23.91
N VAL A 59 -1.20 5.67 23.65
CA VAL A 59 -1.26 4.42 22.88
C VAL A 59 -1.80 3.28 23.73
N THR A 60 -2.80 2.56 23.21
CA THR A 60 -3.38 1.37 23.84
C THR A 60 -3.00 0.10 23.07
N ALA A 61 -3.14 -1.06 23.71
CA ALA A 61 -2.96 -2.35 23.04
C ALA A 61 -3.92 -2.53 21.85
N SER A 62 -5.14 -2.00 21.94
CA SER A 62 -6.11 -2.05 20.84
C SER A 62 -5.65 -1.24 19.62
N ASP A 63 -4.96 -0.11 19.83
CA ASP A 63 -4.43 0.69 18.72
C ASP A 63 -3.33 -0.07 17.97
N LEU A 64 -2.45 -0.76 18.71
CA LEU A 64 -1.42 -1.62 18.12
C LEU A 64 -2.04 -2.77 17.31
N GLU A 65 -3.03 -3.44 17.89
CA GLU A 65 -3.72 -4.57 17.24
C GLU A 65 -4.41 -4.14 15.95
N LYS A 66 -5.13 -3.01 15.97
CA LYS A 66 -5.80 -2.46 14.78
C LYS A 66 -4.81 -2.01 13.71
N ALA A 67 -3.67 -1.41 14.10
CA ALA A 67 -2.65 -1.01 13.13
C ALA A 67 -2.00 -2.23 12.45
N LEU A 68 -1.73 -3.30 13.21
CA LEU A 68 -1.23 -4.55 12.66
C LEU A 68 -2.27 -5.26 11.78
N ALA A 69 -3.53 -5.28 12.21
CA ALA A 69 -4.62 -5.81 11.38
C ALA A 69 -4.75 -5.04 10.07
N LEU A 70 -4.66 -3.70 10.09
CA LEU A 70 -4.69 -2.88 8.88
C LEU A 70 -3.55 -3.22 7.92
N LEU A 71 -2.34 -3.46 8.45
CA LEU A 71 -1.19 -3.91 7.67
C LEU A 71 -1.45 -5.28 7.01
N ASP A 72 -1.97 -6.24 7.78
CA ASP A 72 -2.24 -7.60 7.31
C ASP A 72 -3.42 -7.63 6.29
N GLU A 73 -4.44 -6.79 6.50
CA GLU A 73 -5.55 -6.58 5.57
C GLU A 73 -5.08 -5.96 4.25
N PHE A 74 -4.20 -4.94 4.33
CA PHE A 74 -3.65 -4.32 3.13
C PHE A 74 -2.77 -5.29 2.34
N ALA A 75 -1.91 -6.05 3.03
CA ALA A 75 -1.10 -7.11 2.41
C ALA A 75 -1.98 -8.14 1.68
N THR A 76 -3.07 -8.55 2.32
CA THR A 76 -4.04 -9.49 1.75
C THR A 76 -4.73 -8.91 0.52
N ALA A 77 -5.18 -7.66 0.59
CA ALA A 77 -5.85 -7.00 -0.52
C ALA A 77 -4.92 -6.84 -1.73
N VAL A 78 -3.66 -6.44 -1.51
CA VAL A 78 -2.65 -6.33 -2.56
C VAL A 78 -2.32 -7.70 -3.15
N GLY A 79 -2.07 -8.71 -2.32
CA GLY A 79 -1.72 -10.06 -2.78
C GLY A 79 -2.83 -10.75 -3.58
N ARG A 80 -4.07 -10.27 -3.49
CA ARG A 80 -5.20 -10.80 -4.26
C ARG A 80 -5.37 -10.18 -5.65
N VAL A 81 -4.71 -9.06 -5.96
CA VAL A 81 -4.91 -8.33 -7.23
C VAL A 81 -4.71 -9.22 -8.45
N GLU A 82 -3.60 -9.98 -8.49
CA GLU A 82 -3.32 -10.88 -9.61
C GLU A 82 -4.43 -11.92 -9.78
N LYS A 83 -4.92 -12.51 -8.67
CA LYS A 83 -6.02 -13.48 -8.71
C LYS A 83 -7.33 -12.83 -9.14
N ASP A 84 -7.66 -11.66 -8.60
CA ASP A 84 -8.93 -10.97 -8.85
C ASP A 84 -9.02 -10.44 -10.30
N LEU A 85 -7.88 -10.20 -10.95
CA LEU A 85 -7.79 -9.83 -12.37
C LEU A 85 -7.68 -11.05 -13.31
N GLY A 86 -7.56 -12.27 -12.78
CA GLY A 86 -7.41 -13.49 -13.58
C GLY A 86 -5.98 -13.71 -14.12
N GLY A 87 -4.99 -13.04 -13.54
CA GLY A 87 -3.60 -13.00 -13.98
C GLY A 87 -3.14 -11.58 -14.30
N LEU A 88 -1.83 -11.42 -14.44
CA LEU A 88 -1.21 -10.24 -15.05
C LEU A 88 -0.33 -10.75 -16.19
N ASP A 89 -0.71 -10.49 -17.44
CA ASP A 89 -0.01 -10.97 -18.63
C ASP A 89 1.22 -10.10 -18.94
N ASP A 90 1.10 -8.77 -18.81
CA ASP A 90 2.24 -7.85 -18.95
C ASP A 90 3.31 -8.17 -17.90
N SER A 91 4.50 -8.56 -18.38
CA SER A 91 5.60 -8.98 -17.51
C SER A 91 6.14 -7.86 -16.63
N THR A 92 6.10 -6.61 -17.12
CA THR A 92 6.56 -5.43 -16.37
C THR A 92 5.60 -5.15 -15.23
N LEU A 93 4.31 -5.22 -15.51
CA LEU A 93 3.23 -5.07 -14.55
C LEU A 93 3.31 -6.14 -13.47
N ARG A 94 3.38 -7.42 -13.86
CA ARG A 94 3.51 -8.56 -12.95
C ARG A 94 4.76 -8.44 -12.07
N HIS A 95 5.90 -8.06 -12.65
CA HIS A 95 7.13 -7.86 -11.88
C HIS A 95 7.01 -6.72 -10.87
N THR A 96 6.46 -5.57 -11.28
CA THR A 96 6.27 -4.40 -10.43
C THR A 96 5.28 -4.69 -9.30
N HIS A 97 4.17 -5.36 -9.62
CA HIS A 97 3.22 -5.82 -8.62
C HIS A 97 3.87 -6.77 -7.61
N GLY A 98 4.68 -7.73 -8.09
CA GLY A 98 5.42 -8.64 -7.23
C GLY A 98 6.47 -7.96 -6.35
N LEU A 99 7.06 -6.83 -6.77
CA LEU A 99 7.90 -6.01 -5.88
C LEU A 99 7.07 -5.38 -4.76
N PHE A 100 5.87 -4.90 -5.08
CA PHE A 100 4.97 -4.29 -4.10
C PHE A 100 4.47 -5.30 -3.06
N VAL A 101 4.05 -6.49 -3.49
CA VAL A 101 3.67 -7.61 -2.58
C VAL A 101 4.81 -7.98 -1.63
N ARG A 102 6.06 -7.98 -2.12
CA ARG A 102 7.25 -8.33 -1.32
C ARG A 102 7.60 -7.32 -0.23
N ALA A 103 7.10 -6.09 -0.29
CA ALA A 103 7.34 -5.09 0.75
C ALA A 103 6.61 -5.41 2.06
N PHE A 104 5.46 -6.10 1.99
CA PHE A 104 4.61 -6.35 3.16
C PHE A 104 5.24 -7.25 4.23
N PRO A 105 5.88 -8.39 3.89
CA PRO A 105 6.61 -9.18 4.88
C PRO A 105 7.70 -8.38 5.60
N GLU A 106 8.48 -7.57 4.87
CA GLU A 106 9.53 -6.73 5.45
C GLU A 106 8.93 -5.67 6.39
N ALA A 107 7.86 -5.00 5.98
CA ALA A 107 7.11 -4.06 6.81
C ALA A 107 6.57 -4.73 8.09
N ARG A 108 6.07 -5.98 7.98
CA ARG A 108 5.54 -6.73 9.11
C ARG A 108 6.61 -7.13 10.11
N ASP A 109 7.78 -7.52 9.62
CA ASP A 109 8.94 -7.84 10.47
C ASP A 109 9.44 -6.61 11.22
N LEU A 110 9.52 -5.45 10.55
CA LEU A 110 9.86 -4.17 11.19
C LEU A 110 8.84 -3.77 12.26
N ALA A 111 7.55 -4.03 12.00
CA ALA A 111 6.47 -3.76 12.96
C ALA A 111 6.49 -4.69 14.20
N ASN A 112 7.22 -5.80 14.16
CA ASN A 112 7.23 -6.83 15.20
C ASN A 112 8.45 -6.75 16.12
N ASP A 113 8.46 -5.78 17.05
CA ASP A 113 9.50 -5.69 18.08
C ASP A 113 9.25 -6.70 19.22
N LYS A 114 9.80 -7.91 19.05
CA LYS A 114 9.70 -9.01 20.03
C LYS A 114 10.13 -8.61 21.44
N LYS A 115 11.13 -7.73 21.57
CA LYS A 115 11.62 -7.28 22.88
C LYS A 115 10.61 -6.34 23.52
N ALA A 116 10.09 -5.36 22.77
CA ALA A 116 9.06 -4.45 23.28
C ALA A 116 7.75 -5.18 23.63
N ILE A 117 7.41 -6.25 22.90
CA ILE A 117 6.29 -7.14 23.23
C ILE A 117 6.55 -7.86 24.56
N ALA A 118 7.72 -8.49 24.73
CA ALA A 118 8.07 -9.20 25.96
C ALA A 118 8.10 -8.27 27.19
N GLU A 119 8.50 -7.02 27.02
CA GLU A 119 8.55 -5.99 28.06
C GLU A 119 7.19 -5.31 28.32
N GLY A 120 6.16 -5.57 27.50
CA GLY A 120 4.87 -4.86 27.57
C GLY A 120 4.98 -3.37 27.24
N ASN A 121 6.04 -2.93 26.56
CA ASN A 121 6.29 -1.53 26.24
C ASN A 121 5.50 -1.09 25.01
N LEU A 122 4.24 -0.68 25.25
CA LEU A 122 3.31 -0.28 24.19
C LEU A 122 3.82 0.89 23.35
N ARG A 123 4.52 1.85 23.95
CA ARG A 123 5.02 3.02 23.22
C ARG A 123 6.11 2.62 22.22
N ARG A 124 7.03 1.76 22.64
CA ARG A 124 8.08 1.24 21.75
C ARG A 124 7.47 0.37 20.65
N GLN A 125 6.48 -0.47 20.98
CA GLN A 125 5.75 -1.24 19.96
C GLN A 125 5.09 -0.33 18.92
N ALA A 126 4.41 0.75 19.34
CA ALA A 126 3.81 1.73 18.43
C ALA A 126 4.84 2.33 17.46
N GLN A 127 6.03 2.68 17.96
CA GLN A 127 7.11 3.23 17.15
C GLN A 127 7.62 2.22 16.12
N SER A 128 7.80 0.95 16.52
CA SER A 128 8.17 -0.12 15.59
C SER A 128 7.11 -0.35 14.52
N ILE A 129 5.82 -0.36 14.90
CA ILE A 129 4.71 -0.45 13.94
C ILE A 129 4.73 0.73 12.98
N ALA A 130 4.91 1.96 13.46
CA ALA A 130 5.01 3.14 12.61
C ALA A 130 6.19 3.06 11.63
N ILE A 131 7.32 2.46 12.02
CA ILE A 131 8.45 2.20 11.12
C ILE A 131 8.05 1.21 10.03
N GLY A 132 7.43 0.08 10.40
CA GLY A 132 6.93 -0.90 9.45
C GLY A 132 5.92 -0.29 8.46
N LEU A 133 4.97 0.50 8.96
CA LEU A 133 3.97 1.19 8.15
C LEU A 133 4.56 2.19 7.15
N ARG A 134 5.66 2.88 7.49
CA ARG A 134 6.36 3.79 6.57
C ARG A 134 7.18 3.09 5.49
N ARG A 135 7.40 1.78 5.64
CA ARG A 135 8.17 0.98 4.66
C ARG A 135 7.33 0.60 3.43
N LEU A 136 6.01 0.65 3.55
CA LEU A 136 5.05 0.45 2.46
C LEU A 136 5.01 1.63 1.50
#